data_AF-A0A5C6EFS8-F1
#
_entry.id   AF-A0A5C6EFS8-F1
#
_cell.length_a   1.000
_cell.length_b   1.000
_cell.length_c   1.000
_cell.angle_alpha   90.00
_cell.angle_beta   90.00
_cell.angle_gamma   90.00
#
_symmetry.space_group_name_H-M   'P 1'
#
loop_
_entity.id
_entity.type
_entity.pdbx_description
1 polymer ?
#
loop_
_entity_poly.entity_id
_entity_poly.type
_entity_poly.pdbx_seq_one_letter_code
_entity_poly.pdbx_strand_id
1 'polypeptide(L)'
;MTKVSETRAGSNNAKWWDVFLALVGVRTSIHRVIHARRGWLFTGFLVCTAALGREYDGISLLHQPADLLGSFAASLLLSSVLFLWFWAGLNACKIRLVGPWKHAVVFLTGYWLTAPLAWIYAVPVESMTDEVTALRYNLTALSVVSIWRVLLFARVTSIQFRIPFAVSLFWILVPCMVIAFFALINSIMSMVSIMGGIRLTTTQQMIVDFQGVILGGVWWSFLPVVIAAIALTVWMRRKGGGRRVARTLPNVSAASWAIPLAVLGVLIVGAIRFQPALSLAHQVDAKLLDGSIADAIAMMDQHNEGDFPRTWDPQPQYSMRTESKPSIGEISKALRNEQPASWVVDRMMVQADEIILRQAGYWGGAEGTLSRREPMFYLDVDTIRRLIEDLENTAGLPIADQALAERLKGLQAIAQESLQPAIDRDADMERAMGEMAVE
;
A
#
# COMPACT_ATOMS: atom_id res chain seq x y z
N MET A 1 41.84 18.30 32.27
CA MET A 1 40.48 18.61 32.77
C MET A 1 40.19 20.08 32.47
N THR A 2 39.67 20.36 31.28
CA THR A 2 39.29 21.70 30.84
C THR A 2 37.88 21.99 31.34
N LYS A 3 37.71 23.04 32.15
CA LYS A 3 36.41 23.64 32.48
C LYS A 3 35.78 24.09 31.17
N VAL A 4 34.94 23.25 30.58
CA VAL A 4 34.01 23.68 29.53
C VAL A 4 33.08 24.68 30.20
N SER A 5 33.24 25.94 29.81
CA SER A 5 32.37 27.02 30.20
C SER A 5 30.91 26.60 30.03
N GLU A 6 30.15 26.65 31.12
CA GLU A 6 28.68 26.70 31.09
C GLU A 6 28.27 28.02 30.43
N THR A 7 28.54 28.15 29.13
CA THR A 7 27.98 29.20 28.30
C THR A 7 26.48 28.98 28.28
N ARG A 8 25.79 29.85 29.04
CA ARG A 8 24.36 30.21 28.98
C ARG A 8 23.44 29.03 28.71
N ALA A 9 22.66 28.67 29.73
CA ALA A 9 21.39 27.94 29.61
C ALA A 9 20.43 28.71 28.68
N GLY A 10 20.72 28.71 27.38
CA GLY A 10 19.84 29.20 26.34
C GLY A 10 18.60 28.33 26.39
N SER A 11 17.45 28.95 26.68
CA SER A 11 16.10 28.42 26.57
C SER A 11 16.06 26.93 26.21
N ASN A 12 15.90 26.06 27.22
CA ASN A 12 15.81 24.60 27.07
C ASN A 12 14.62 24.14 26.21
N ASN A 13 13.76 25.05 25.75
CA ASN A 13 12.61 24.73 24.91
C ASN A 13 13.05 24.30 23.51
N ALA A 14 12.42 23.24 23.00
CA ALA A 14 12.60 22.82 21.60
C ALA A 14 12.07 23.91 20.68
N LYS A 15 12.91 24.39 19.75
CA LYS A 15 12.57 25.44 18.79
C LYS A 15 11.99 24.82 17.52
N TRP A 16 11.32 25.59 16.66
CA TRP A 16 10.68 25.03 15.45
C TRP A 16 11.70 24.38 14.50
N TRP A 17 12.88 24.98 14.33
CA TRP A 17 13.96 24.41 13.51
C TRP A 17 14.55 23.12 14.06
N ASP A 18 14.30 22.78 15.33
CA ASP A 18 14.75 21.49 15.88
C ASP A 18 14.11 20.30 15.18
N VAL A 19 12.93 20.47 14.58
CA VAL A 19 12.28 19.40 13.80
C VAL A 19 13.11 19.10 12.55
N PHE A 20 13.43 20.12 11.76
CA PHE A 20 14.25 19.97 10.55
C PHE A 20 15.66 19.49 10.86
N LEU A 21 16.31 20.06 11.87
CA LEU A 21 17.64 19.60 12.30
C LEU A 21 17.60 18.17 12.86
N ALA A 22 16.51 17.77 13.51
CA ALA A 22 16.35 16.40 13.94
C ALA A 22 16.25 15.45 12.74
N LEU A 23 15.54 15.81 11.66
CA LEU A 23 15.47 15.01 10.43
C LEU A 23 16.84 14.81 9.76
N VAL A 24 17.76 15.76 9.94
CA VAL A 24 19.16 15.66 9.46
C VAL A 24 20.06 14.89 10.44
N GLY A 25 19.56 14.50 11.62
CA GLY A 25 20.32 13.71 12.59
C GLY A 25 21.11 14.53 13.62
N VAL A 26 20.79 15.82 13.80
CA VAL A 26 21.47 16.69 14.78
C VAL A 26 21.13 16.24 16.20
N ARG A 27 22.18 15.89 16.95
CA ARG A 27 22.07 15.27 18.27
C ARG A 27 21.28 16.10 19.28
N THR A 28 21.52 17.40 19.34
CA THR A 28 20.91 18.30 20.33
C THR A 28 19.42 18.48 20.06
N SER A 29 19.03 18.61 18.80
CA SER A 29 17.64 18.74 18.37
C SER A 29 16.83 17.46 18.61
N ILE A 30 17.38 16.29 18.26
CA ILE A 30 16.77 14.99 18.56
C ILE A 30 16.46 14.85 20.06
N HIS A 31 17.46 15.16 20.90
CA HIS A 31 17.30 15.06 22.36
C HIS A 31 16.24 16.02 22.89
N ARG A 32 16.14 17.25 22.34
CA ARG A 32 15.12 18.23 22.74
C ARG A 32 13.70 17.78 22.40
N VAL A 33 13.49 17.20 21.21
CA VAL A 33 12.16 16.78 20.77
C VAL A 33 11.69 15.52 21.49
N ILE A 34 12.54 14.50 21.59
CA ILE A 34 12.16 13.19 22.14
C ILE A 34 11.87 13.25 23.64
N HIS A 35 12.61 14.06 24.39
CA HIS A 35 12.41 14.21 25.82
C HIS A 35 11.35 15.24 26.20
N ALA A 36 10.68 15.84 25.22
CA ALA A 36 9.69 16.84 25.51
C ALA A 36 8.44 16.23 26.17
N ARG A 37 7.87 16.89 27.18
CA ARG A 37 6.69 16.37 27.91
C ARG A 37 5.52 15.96 27.00
N ARG A 38 5.30 16.71 25.92
CA ARG A 38 4.28 16.45 24.89
C ARG A 38 4.89 16.02 23.56
N GLY A 39 6.12 15.49 23.57
CA GLY A 39 6.85 15.08 22.36
C GLY A 39 6.09 14.00 21.60
N TRP A 40 5.53 13.01 22.30
CA TRP A 40 4.77 11.93 21.69
C TRP A 40 3.51 12.42 20.96
N LEU A 41 2.75 13.37 21.54
CA LEU A 41 1.59 14.00 20.88
C LEU A 41 2.02 14.78 19.65
N PHE A 42 3.09 15.57 19.78
CA PHE A 42 3.63 16.35 18.68
C PHE A 42 4.05 15.45 17.50
N THR A 43 4.79 14.39 17.76
CA THR A 43 5.20 13.44 16.71
C THR A 43 4.05 12.58 16.20
N GLY A 44 3.06 12.26 17.05
CA GLY A 44 1.84 11.58 16.62
C GLY A 44 1.04 12.44 15.63
N PHE A 45 0.96 13.75 15.87
CA PHE A 45 0.34 14.67 14.94
C PHE A 45 1.10 14.77 13.60
N LEU A 46 2.45 14.71 13.64
CA LEU A 46 3.25 14.58 12.41
C LEU A 46 2.93 13.30 11.63
N VAL A 47 2.72 12.17 12.32
CA VAL A 47 2.29 10.91 11.66
C VAL A 47 0.92 11.07 11.03
N CYS A 48 -0.03 11.71 11.70
CA CYS A 48 -1.35 11.98 11.11
C CYS A 48 -1.24 12.82 9.83
N THR A 49 -0.41 13.87 9.83
CA THR A 49 -0.17 14.66 8.60
C THR A 49 0.54 13.88 7.51
N ALA A 50 1.46 12.98 7.86
CA ALA A 50 2.13 12.11 6.91
C ALA A 50 1.18 11.07 6.30
N ALA A 51 0.28 10.50 7.10
CA ALA A 51 -0.77 9.60 6.64
C ALA A 51 -1.76 10.35 5.73
N LEU A 52 -2.20 11.54 6.12
CA LEU A 52 -3.04 12.39 5.30
C LEU A 52 -2.36 12.73 3.96
N GLY A 53 -1.09 13.14 3.99
CA GLY A 53 -0.33 13.44 2.77
C GLY A 53 -0.12 12.24 1.86
N ARG A 54 -0.30 11.01 2.34
CA ARG A 54 -0.19 9.81 1.52
C ARG A 54 -1.50 9.42 0.83
N GLU A 55 -2.65 9.74 1.44
CA GLU A 55 -3.95 9.22 1.02
C GLU A 55 -4.91 10.32 0.50
N TYR A 56 -4.54 11.60 0.55
CA TYR A 56 -5.46 12.72 0.22
C TYR A 56 -5.88 12.77 -1.26
N ASP A 57 -5.09 12.19 -2.16
CA ASP A 57 -5.31 12.12 -3.60
C ASP A 57 -5.79 10.74 -4.08
N GLY A 58 -5.62 9.70 -3.27
CA GLY A 58 -6.03 8.34 -3.60
C GLY A 58 -7.36 7.90 -2.97
N ILE A 59 -7.74 8.45 -1.81
CA ILE A 59 -8.90 7.98 -1.04
C ILE A 59 -9.81 9.14 -0.65
N SER A 60 -11.11 8.92 -0.75
CA SER A 60 -12.12 9.84 -0.23
C SER A 60 -12.12 9.81 1.32
N LEU A 61 -11.50 10.81 1.92
CA LEU A 61 -11.27 10.90 3.37
C LEU A 61 -12.56 10.96 4.19
N LEU A 62 -13.63 11.51 3.61
CA LEU A 62 -14.94 11.63 4.25
C LEU A 62 -15.65 10.28 4.36
N HIS A 63 -15.47 9.43 3.36
CA HIS A 63 -16.20 8.18 3.22
C HIS A 63 -15.44 6.99 3.82
N GLN A 64 -14.10 7.02 3.80
CA GLN A 64 -13.24 5.95 4.31
C GLN A 64 -12.20 6.46 5.33
N PRO A 65 -12.63 7.03 6.48
CA PRO A 65 -11.70 7.55 7.49
C PRO A 65 -10.87 6.44 8.16
N ALA A 66 -11.29 5.17 8.04
CA ALA A 66 -10.61 4.02 8.59
C ALA A 66 -9.20 3.81 8.00
N ASP A 67 -8.97 4.21 6.74
CA ASP A 67 -7.67 4.01 6.09
C ASP A 67 -6.57 4.91 6.68
N LEU A 68 -6.95 6.13 7.09
CA LEU A 68 -6.07 7.02 7.85
C LEU A 68 -5.68 6.38 9.20
N LEU A 69 -6.63 5.73 9.86
CA LEU A 69 -6.37 5.00 11.11
C LEU A 69 -5.49 3.77 10.88
N GLY A 70 -5.63 3.10 9.72
CA GLY A 70 -4.81 1.96 9.32
C GLY A 70 -3.32 2.30 9.32
N SER A 71 -2.94 3.40 8.66
CA SER A 71 -1.54 3.87 8.63
C SER A 71 -1.00 4.20 10.04
N PHE A 72 -1.82 4.81 10.88
CA PHE A 72 -1.44 5.11 12.27
C PHE A 72 -1.27 3.84 13.11
N ALA A 73 -2.22 2.91 13.03
CA ALA A 73 -2.20 1.63 13.73
C ALA A 73 -1.01 0.76 13.30
N ALA A 74 -0.73 0.68 11.99
CA ALA A 74 0.45 0.02 11.45
C ALA A 74 1.74 0.61 12.03
N SER A 75 1.84 1.95 12.13
CA SER A 75 3.02 2.60 12.73
C SER A 75 3.22 2.24 14.21
N LEU A 76 2.12 2.11 14.96
CA LEU A 76 2.16 1.73 16.38
C LEU A 76 2.58 0.26 16.55
N LEU A 77 2.02 -0.63 15.74
CA LEU A 77 2.36 -2.05 15.72
C LEU A 77 3.85 -2.24 15.38
N LEU A 78 4.32 -1.62 14.29
CA LEU A 78 5.72 -1.71 13.86
C LEU A 78 6.68 -1.14 14.92
N SER A 79 6.37 0.02 15.50
CA SER A 79 7.19 0.58 16.59
C SER A 79 7.23 -0.33 17.82
N SER A 80 6.14 -1.05 18.11
CA SER A 80 6.07 -1.97 19.25
C SER A 80 6.95 -3.19 19.02
N VAL A 81 6.88 -3.82 17.83
CA VAL A 81 7.74 -4.94 17.44
C VAL A 81 9.22 -4.53 17.49
N LEU A 82 9.55 -3.37 16.90
CA LEU A 82 10.92 -2.83 16.91
C LEU A 82 11.40 -2.54 18.34
N PHE A 83 10.54 -2.01 19.21
CA PHE A 83 10.91 -1.74 20.60
C PHE A 83 11.19 -3.02 21.37
N LEU A 84 10.36 -4.06 21.23
CA LEU A 84 10.56 -5.35 21.89
C LEU A 84 11.88 -5.99 21.46
N TRP A 85 12.17 -5.99 20.15
CA TRP A 85 13.44 -6.47 19.62
C TRP A 85 14.64 -5.67 20.16
N PHE A 86 14.56 -4.35 20.12
CA PHE A 86 15.62 -3.47 20.61
C PHE A 86 15.83 -3.64 22.13
N TRP A 87 14.75 -3.80 22.89
CA TRP A 87 14.80 -4.07 24.33
C TRP A 87 15.44 -5.42 24.64
N ALA A 88 15.17 -6.47 23.85
CA ALA A 88 15.86 -7.74 23.95
C ALA A 88 17.38 -7.58 23.71
N GLY A 89 17.78 -6.77 22.73
CA GLY A 89 19.19 -6.39 22.49
C GLY A 89 19.83 -5.69 23.69
N LEU A 90 19.14 -4.71 24.29
CA LEU A 90 19.62 -4.02 25.49
C LEU A 90 19.79 -4.97 26.68
N ASN A 91 18.81 -5.85 26.91
CA ASN A 91 18.87 -6.87 27.95
C ASN A 91 20.00 -7.86 27.71
N ALA A 92 20.20 -8.27 26.45
CA ALA A 92 21.35 -9.05 26.04
C ALA A 92 22.65 -8.33 26.43
N CYS A 93 22.78 -7.02 26.21
CA CYS A 93 23.94 -6.24 26.65
C CYS A 93 24.02 -5.98 28.17
N LYS A 94 23.13 -6.58 28.98
CA LYS A 94 23.00 -6.34 30.43
C LYS A 94 22.71 -4.87 30.77
N ILE A 95 22.13 -4.10 29.84
CA ILE A 95 21.70 -2.71 30.05
C ILE A 95 20.29 -2.73 30.65
N ARG A 96 20.18 -2.53 31.97
CA ARG A 96 18.87 -2.49 32.65
C ARG A 96 18.18 -1.14 32.42
N LEU A 97 16.99 -1.18 31.84
CA LEU A 97 16.09 -0.02 31.74
C LEU A 97 15.19 0.07 32.98
N VAL A 98 15.12 1.25 33.60
CA VAL A 98 14.20 1.49 34.73
C VAL A 98 12.89 2.08 34.20
N GLY A 99 11.85 1.25 34.17
CA GLY A 99 10.52 1.61 33.68
C GLY A 99 10.40 1.49 32.16
N PRO A 100 10.23 0.27 31.61
CA PRO A 100 10.25 0.01 30.17
C PRO A 100 9.22 0.84 29.41
N TRP A 101 8.05 1.10 29.99
CA TRP A 101 7.00 1.91 29.38
C TRP A 101 7.45 3.34 29.03
N LYS A 102 8.18 4.00 29.93
CA LYS A 102 8.70 5.36 29.67
C LYS A 102 9.69 5.35 28.50
N HIS A 103 10.49 4.29 28.40
CA HIS A 103 11.41 4.09 27.29
C HIS A 103 10.69 3.73 25.99
N ALA A 104 9.58 2.99 26.06
CA ALA A 104 8.73 2.68 24.92
C ALA A 104 8.12 3.96 24.31
N VAL A 105 7.57 4.85 25.14
CA VAL A 105 7.00 6.14 24.67
C VAL A 105 8.08 7.04 24.04
N VAL A 106 9.27 7.11 24.63
CA VAL A 106 10.42 7.85 24.08
C VAL A 106 10.88 7.23 22.75
N PHE A 107 10.93 5.90 22.67
CA PHE A 107 11.26 5.17 21.44
C PHE A 107 10.23 5.41 20.34
N LEU A 108 8.93 5.35 20.67
CA LEU A 108 7.81 5.67 19.79
C LEU A 108 7.90 7.11 19.29
N THR A 109 8.17 8.07 20.19
CA THR A 109 8.38 9.48 19.81
C THR A 109 9.53 9.61 18.83
N GLY A 110 10.64 8.91 19.07
CA GLY A 110 11.79 8.87 18.16
C GLY A 110 11.49 8.23 16.80
N TYR A 111 10.64 7.21 16.78
CA TYR A 111 10.18 6.55 15.55
C TYR A 111 9.24 7.47 14.74
N TRP A 112 8.25 8.06 15.39
CA TRP A 112 7.31 9.00 14.78
C TRP A 112 7.95 10.32 14.35
N LEU A 113 9.05 10.74 14.99
CA LEU A 113 9.84 11.89 14.53
C LEU A 113 10.36 11.74 13.10
N THR A 114 10.44 10.51 12.58
CA THR A 114 10.85 10.23 11.20
C THR A 114 9.71 10.29 10.18
N ALA A 115 8.45 10.40 10.63
CA ALA A 115 7.28 10.43 9.76
C ALA A 115 7.25 11.59 8.74
N PRO A 116 7.74 12.81 9.05
CA PRO A 116 7.77 13.92 8.09
C PRO A 116 8.55 13.63 6.79
N LEU A 117 9.45 12.65 6.79
CA LEU A 117 10.13 12.24 5.56
C LEU A 117 9.15 11.73 4.49
N ALA A 118 7.96 11.28 4.90
CA ALA A 118 6.91 10.86 3.98
C ALA A 118 6.30 12.01 3.18
N TRP A 119 6.38 13.25 3.65
CA TRP A 119 5.90 14.40 2.89
C TRP A 119 6.66 14.60 1.57
N ILE A 120 7.90 14.10 1.48
CA ILE A 120 8.73 14.23 0.26
C ILE A 120 8.11 13.46 -0.91
N TYR A 121 7.46 12.32 -0.65
CA TYR A 121 6.83 11.49 -1.68
C TYR A 121 5.29 11.62 -1.70
N ALA A 122 4.72 12.51 -0.89
CA ALA A 122 3.28 12.86 -0.89
C ALA A 122 2.87 13.73 -2.11
N VAL A 123 3.82 14.02 -3.00
CA VAL A 123 3.57 14.82 -4.20
C VAL A 123 2.82 13.94 -5.21
N PRO A 124 1.69 14.40 -5.78
CA PRO A 124 0.82 13.57 -6.61
C PRO A 124 1.39 13.49 -8.03
N VAL A 125 2.54 12.83 -8.19
CA VAL A 125 3.29 12.74 -9.46
C VAL A 125 2.48 12.05 -10.56
N GLU A 126 1.53 11.19 -10.19
CA GLU A 126 0.60 10.52 -11.09
C GLU A 126 -0.30 11.51 -11.86
N SER A 127 -0.56 12.68 -11.27
CA SER A 127 -1.30 13.76 -11.96
C SER A 127 -0.43 14.58 -12.92
N MET A 128 0.90 14.48 -12.81
CA MET A 128 1.86 15.34 -13.51
C MET A 128 2.61 14.63 -14.64
N THR A 129 2.76 13.31 -14.57
CA THR A 129 3.55 12.50 -15.52
C THR A 129 2.78 11.28 -16.00
N ASP A 130 3.29 10.60 -17.03
CA ASP A 130 2.77 9.29 -17.44
C ASP A 130 2.91 8.25 -16.33
N GLU A 131 2.09 7.20 -16.36
CA GLU A 131 2.01 6.16 -15.32
C GLU A 131 3.35 5.48 -15.04
N VAL A 132 4.11 5.18 -16.10
CA VAL A 132 5.40 4.49 -15.99
C VAL A 132 6.44 5.38 -15.32
N THR A 133 6.50 6.65 -15.73
CA THR A 133 7.40 7.64 -15.14
C THR A 133 7.01 7.97 -13.70
N ALA A 134 5.71 8.14 -13.42
CA ALA A 134 5.19 8.36 -12.07
C ALA A 134 5.59 7.21 -11.14
N LEU A 135 5.39 5.96 -11.58
CA LEU A 135 5.79 4.77 -10.83
C LEU A 135 7.30 4.77 -10.51
N ARG A 136 8.16 5.08 -11.49
CA ARG A 136 9.62 5.14 -11.28
C ARG A 136 10.02 6.21 -10.27
N TYR A 137 9.42 7.40 -10.35
CA TYR A 137 9.66 8.46 -9.37
C TYR A 137 9.21 8.05 -7.97
N ASN A 138 8.01 7.48 -7.85
CA ASN A 138 7.47 7.00 -6.58
C ASN A 138 8.36 5.92 -5.95
N LEU A 139 8.75 4.90 -6.71
CA LEU A 139 9.63 3.83 -6.21
C LEU A 139 11.02 4.35 -5.80
N THR A 140 11.58 5.29 -6.56
CA THR A 140 12.88 5.90 -6.25
C THR A 140 12.79 6.76 -4.99
N ALA A 141 11.75 7.60 -4.87
CA ALA A 141 11.53 8.44 -3.70
C ALA A 141 11.32 7.59 -2.44
N LEU A 142 10.51 6.53 -2.52
CA LEU A 142 10.31 5.57 -1.43
C LEU A 142 11.61 4.88 -1.02
N SER A 143 12.46 4.50 -1.98
CA SER A 143 13.77 3.90 -1.72
C SER A 143 14.68 4.85 -0.94
N VAL A 144 14.80 6.10 -1.40
CA VAL A 144 15.62 7.12 -0.74
C VAL A 144 15.09 7.42 0.67
N VAL A 145 13.78 7.63 0.80
CA VAL A 145 13.13 7.96 2.07
C VAL A 145 13.22 6.81 3.07
N SER A 146 13.08 5.55 2.62
CA SER A 146 13.20 4.39 3.50
C SER A 146 14.62 4.25 4.07
N ILE A 147 15.66 4.41 3.25
CA ILE A 147 17.07 4.40 3.71
C ILE A 147 17.30 5.52 4.71
N TRP A 148 16.88 6.74 4.39
CA TRP A 148 17.00 7.89 5.29
C TRP A 148 16.30 7.60 6.62
N ARG A 149 15.06 7.10 6.58
CA ARG A 149 14.26 6.80 7.77
C ARG A 149 14.96 5.80 8.70
N VAL A 150 15.53 4.73 8.16
CA VAL A 150 16.26 3.72 8.95
C VAL A 150 17.53 4.31 9.57
N LEU A 151 18.33 5.06 8.78
CA LEU A 151 19.55 5.70 9.27
C LEU A 151 19.24 6.73 10.37
N LEU A 152 18.20 7.53 10.17
CA LEU A 152 17.76 8.52 11.14
C LEU A 152 17.24 7.85 12.43
N PHE A 153 16.44 6.79 12.31
CA PHE A 153 15.93 6.09 13.47
C PHE A 153 17.03 5.36 14.26
N ALA A 154 18.02 4.78 13.56
CA ALA A 154 19.23 4.24 14.16
C ALA A 154 20.05 5.31 14.87
N ARG A 155 20.10 6.52 14.32
CA ARG A 155 20.77 7.67 14.94
C ARG A 155 20.05 8.11 16.22
N VAL A 156 18.73 8.22 16.16
CA VAL A 156 17.87 8.57 17.29
C VAL A 156 18.08 7.60 18.47
N THR A 157 18.00 6.30 18.20
CA THR A 157 18.18 5.24 19.20
C THR A 157 19.61 5.18 19.72
N SER A 158 20.60 5.37 18.86
CA SER A 158 22.01 5.51 19.26
C SER A 158 22.23 6.65 20.26
N ILE A 159 21.64 7.82 20.00
CA ILE A 159 21.73 8.98 20.89
C ILE A 159 20.99 8.69 22.21
N GLN A 160 19.77 8.16 22.13
CA GLN A 160 18.89 7.92 23.27
C GLN A 160 19.50 6.94 24.28
N PHE A 161 20.00 5.81 23.78
CA PHE A 161 20.53 4.74 24.62
C PHE A 161 22.05 4.81 24.79
N ARG A 162 22.70 5.84 24.21
CA ARG A 162 24.15 6.08 24.25
C ARG A 162 24.98 4.89 23.76
N ILE A 163 24.43 4.15 22.80
CA ILE A 163 25.08 3.03 22.14
C ILE A 163 25.74 3.50 20.82
N PRO A 164 26.81 2.84 20.34
CA PRO A 164 27.40 3.17 19.05
C PRO A 164 26.38 3.02 17.92
N PHE A 165 26.46 3.93 16.94
CA PHE A 165 25.52 4.00 15.83
C PHE A 165 25.40 2.67 15.09
N ALA A 166 26.53 2.01 14.79
CA ALA A 166 26.54 0.72 14.09
C ALA A 166 25.71 -0.34 14.84
N VAL A 167 25.87 -0.48 16.16
CA VAL A 167 25.08 -1.46 16.94
C VAL A 167 23.59 -1.18 16.82
N SER A 168 23.20 0.10 16.95
CA SER A 168 21.81 0.53 16.81
C SER A 168 21.25 0.26 15.40
N LEU A 169 22.06 0.53 14.37
CA LEU A 169 21.70 0.32 12.97
C LEU A 169 21.43 -1.15 12.68
N PHE A 170 22.37 -2.04 13.03
CA PHE A 170 22.21 -3.48 12.79
C PHE A 170 21.07 -4.08 13.64
N TRP A 171 20.86 -3.61 14.86
CA TRP A 171 19.71 -4.03 15.67
C TRP A 171 18.36 -3.64 15.07
N ILE A 172 18.27 -2.48 14.41
CA ILE A 172 17.03 -2.04 13.74
C ILE A 172 16.87 -2.73 12.39
N LEU A 173 17.96 -2.93 11.63
CA LEU A 173 17.91 -3.56 10.32
C LEU A 173 17.36 -4.98 10.35
N VAL A 174 17.74 -5.80 11.35
CA VAL A 174 17.28 -7.20 11.43
C VAL A 174 15.75 -7.32 11.42
N PRO A 175 14.99 -6.72 12.36
CA PRO A 175 13.53 -6.82 12.35
C PRO A 175 12.90 -6.10 11.15
N CYS A 176 13.50 -5.01 10.65
CA CYS A 176 13.01 -4.36 9.43
C CYS A 176 13.11 -5.28 8.22
N MET A 177 14.20 -6.05 8.09
CA MET A 177 14.38 -7.04 7.03
C MET A 177 13.37 -8.19 7.15
N VAL A 178 13.12 -8.68 8.36
CA VAL A 178 12.10 -9.71 8.59
C VAL A 178 10.70 -9.22 8.20
N ILE A 179 10.33 -8.02 8.63
CA ILE A 179 9.04 -7.40 8.29
C ILE A 179 8.93 -7.19 6.77
N ALA A 180 9.98 -6.64 6.14
CA ALA A 180 10.00 -6.43 4.70
C ALA A 180 9.90 -7.74 3.91
N PHE A 181 10.59 -8.80 4.36
CA PHE A 181 10.51 -10.12 3.75
C PHE A 181 9.08 -10.68 3.77
N PHE A 182 8.41 -10.65 4.93
CA PHE A 182 7.02 -11.12 5.03
C PHE A 182 6.05 -10.24 4.25
N ALA A 183 6.23 -8.92 4.26
CA ALA A 183 5.40 -8.01 3.47
C ALA A 183 5.55 -8.27 1.96
N LEU A 184 6.78 -8.50 1.49
CA LEU A 184 7.06 -8.82 0.08
C LEU A 184 6.54 -10.20 -0.31
N ILE A 185 6.71 -11.23 0.53
CA ILE A 185 6.11 -12.55 0.26
C ILE A 185 4.59 -12.44 0.18
N ASN A 186 3.95 -11.73 1.12
CA ASN A 186 2.51 -11.55 1.08
C ASN A 186 2.06 -10.79 -0.19
N SER A 187 2.80 -9.75 -0.59
CA SER A 187 2.56 -9.03 -1.84
C SER A 187 2.74 -9.92 -3.08
N ILE A 188 3.81 -10.71 -3.13
CA ILE A 188 4.09 -11.63 -4.24
C ILE A 188 3.04 -12.72 -4.29
N MET A 189 2.63 -13.32 -3.16
CA MET A 189 1.53 -14.29 -3.15
C MET A 189 0.21 -13.67 -3.62
N SER A 190 0.00 -12.38 -3.32
CA SER A 190 -1.13 -11.64 -3.86
C SER A 190 -1.08 -11.53 -5.39
N MET A 191 0.11 -11.30 -5.92
CA MET A 191 0.36 -11.08 -7.35
C MET A 191 0.56 -12.39 -8.14
N VAL A 192 1.13 -13.44 -7.57
CA VAL A 192 1.30 -14.75 -8.22
C VAL A 192 -0.05 -15.43 -8.45
N SER A 193 -1.01 -15.20 -7.54
CA SER A 193 -2.40 -15.58 -7.76
C SER A 193 -3.06 -14.85 -8.96
N ILE A 194 -2.46 -13.74 -9.40
CA ILE A 194 -2.88 -12.94 -10.57
C ILE A 194 -2.08 -13.34 -11.82
N MET A 195 -0.83 -13.77 -11.66
CA MET A 195 0.11 -14.14 -12.73
C MET A 195 -0.06 -15.56 -13.30
N GLY A 196 -1.15 -16.26 -12.98
CA GLY A 196 -1.47 -17.60 -13.48
C GLY A 196 -1.82 -17.69 -14.98
N GLY A 197 -1.37 -16.75 -15.82
CA GLY A 197 -1.60 -16.77 -17.27
C GLY A 197 -1.65 -15.40 -17.96
N ILE A 198 -1.70 -14.30 -17.21
CA ILE A 198 -1.86 -12.94 -17.74
C ILE A 198 -0.48 -12.31 -17.99
N ARG A 199 -0.29 -11.68 -19.16
CA ARG A 199 0.86 -10.79 -19.33
C ARG A 199 0.67 -9.58 -18.43
N LEU A 200 1.62 -9.38 -17.52
CA LEU A 200 1.66 -8.19 -16.69
C LEU A 200 1.75 -6.96 -17.58
N THR A 201 0.97 -5.92 -17.26
CA THR A 201 1.20 -4.60 -17.84
C THR A 201 2.65 -4.18 -17.59
N THR A 202 3.22 -3.33 -18.46
CA THR A 202 4.62 -2.91 -18.31
C THR A 202 4.89 -2.30 -16.92
N THR A 203 3.90 -1.63 -16.34
CA THR A 203 3.94 -1.10 -14.96
C THR A 203 3.99 -2.21 -13.91
N GLN A 204 3.13 -3.24 -14.02
CA GLN A 204 3.15 -4.38 -13.12
C GLN A 204 4.46 -5.18 -13.22
N GLN A 205 5.01 -5.38 -14.42
CA GLN A 205 6.30 -6.04 -14.59
C GLN A 205 7.41 -5.26 -13.88
N MET A 206 7.43 -3.92 -13.98
CA MET A 206 8.40 -3.11 -13.23
C MET A 206 8.25 -3.27 -11.71
N ILE A 207 7.01 -3.41 -11.21
CA ILE A 207 6.78 -3.66 -9.78
C ILE A 207 7.33 -5.04 -9.38
N VAL A 208 7.06 -6.09 -10.17
CA VAL A 208 7.59 -7.44 -9.92
C VAL A 208 9.11 -7.45 -9.91
N ASP A 209 9.74 -6.85 -10.93
CA ASP A 209 11.18 -6.81 -11.07
C ASP A 209 11.81 -6.09 -9.88
N PHE A 210 11.24 -4.95 -9.49
CA PHE A 210 11.68 -4.18 -8.33
C PHE A 210 11.51 -4.96 -7.02
N GLN A 211 10.37 -5.62 -6.83
CA GLN A 211 10.11 -6.48 -5.66
C GLN A 211 11.07 -7.66 -5.61
N GLY A 212 11.38 -8.28 -6.75
CA GLY A 212 12.35 -9.37 -6.87
C GLY A 212 13.76 -8.95 -6.48
N VAL A 213 14.21 -7.77 -6.94
CA VAL A 213 15.52 -7.19 -6.57
C VAL A 213 15.58 -6.92 -5.06
N ILE A 214 14.53 -6.33 -4.47
CA ILE A 214 14.50 -6.07 -3.02
C ILE A 214 14.46 -7.38 -2.24
N LEU A 215 13.63 -8.35 -2.63
CA LEU A 215 13.51 -9.63 -1.95
C LEU A 215 14.85 -10.38 -1.97
N GLY A 216 15.50 -10.44 -3.13
CA GLY A 216 16.85 -10.98 -3.27
C GLY A 216 17.86 -10.24 -2.39
N GLY A 217 17.81 -8.91 -2.39
CA GLY A 217 18.66 -8.06 -1.54
C GLY A 217 18.47 -8.35 -0.05
N VAL A 218 17.22 -8.44 0.43
CA VAL A 218 16.88 -8.77 1.81
C VAL A 218 17.38 -10.17 2.15
N TRP A 219 17.12 -11.16 1.29
CA TRP A 219 17.53 -12.55 1.50
C TRP A 219 19.05 -12.69 1.66
N TRP A 220 19.82 -12.15 0.71
CA TRP A 220 21.29 -12.27 0.72
C TRP A 220 21.96 -11.41 1.80
N SER A 221 21.37 -10.27 2.15
CA SER A 221 21.92 -9.39 3.19
C SER A 221 21.53 -9.77 4.62
N PHE A 222 20.48 -10.58 4.80
CA PHE A 222 19.97 -10.94 6.12
C PHE A 222 21.02 -11.63 6.99
N LEU A 223 21.68 -12.67 6.49
CA LEU A 223 22.67 -13.43 7.25
C LEU A 223 23.88 -12.57 7.67
N PRO A 224 24.54 -11.81 6.76
CA PRO A 224 25.59 -10.86 7.15
C PRO A 224 25.15 -9.83 8.20
N VAL A 225 23.94 -9.28 8.07
CA VAL A 225 23.39 -8.28 9.00
C VAL A 225 23.15 -8.90 10.39
N VAL A 226 22.64 -10.12 10.46
CA VAL A 226 22.46 -10.85 11.73
C VAL A 226 23.80 -11.18 12.38
N ILE A 227 24.78 -11.67 11.61
CA ILE A 227 26.13 -11.96 12.12
C ILE A 227 26.77 -10.67 12.67
N ALA A 228 26.67 -9.56 11.94
CA ALA A 228 27.16 -8.26 12.38
C ALA A 228 26.45 -7.78 13.66
N ALA A 229 25.12 -7.93 13.75
CA ALA A 229 24.34 -7.59 14.95
C ALA A 229 24.80 -8.40 16.17
N ILE A 230 25.01 -9.71 16.02
CA ILE A 230 25.48 -10.59 17.11
C ILE A 230 26.91 -10.23 17.51
N ALA A 231 27.82 -10.07 16.56
CA ALA A 231 29.22 -9.73 16.82
C ALA A 231 29.35 -8.39 17.57
N LEU A 232 28.60 -7.37 17.13
CA LEU A 232 28.56 -6.06 17.79
C LEU A 232 27.94 -6.13 19.19
N THR A 233 26.93 -6.98 19.41
CA THR A 233 26.33 -7.22 20.72
C THR A 233 27.34 -7.85 21.68
N VAL A 234 28.07 -8.87 21.23
CA VAL A 234 29.14 -9.53 22.02
C VAL A 234 30.26 -8.54 22.34
N TRP A 235 30.68 -7.74 21.36
CA TRP A 235 31.69 -6.70 21.55
C TRP A 235 31.25 -5.66 22.58
N MET A 236 30.00 -5.19 22.51
CA MET A 236 29.44 -4.23 23.47
C MET A 236 29.37 -4.81 24.89
N ARG A 237 28.95 -6.07 25.04
CA ARG A 237 28.94 -6.79 26.34
C ARG A 237 30.32 -6.76 27.01
N ARG A 238 31.39 -6.99 26.25
CA ARG A 238 32.78 -6.99 26.77
C ARG A 238 33.23 -5.61 27.23
N LYS A 239 32.79 -4.53 26.57
CA LYS A 239 33.23 -3.17 26.87
C LYS A 239 32.57 -2.56 28.12
N GLY A 240 31.68 -3.29 28.79
CA GLY A 240 31.36 -3.12 30.22
C GLY A 240 31.19 -1.68 30.70
N GLY A 241 30.28 -0.92 30.09
CA GLY A 241 30.02 0.46 30.48
C GLY A 241 28.58 0.66 30.90
N GLY A 242 28.28 0.47 32.20
CA GLY A 242 26.99 0.80 32.80
C GLY A 242 26.71 2.30 32.75
N ARG A 243 26.37 2.82 31.57
CA ARG A 243 26.06 4.24 31.37
C ARG A 243 24.61 4.48 31.74
N ARG A 244 24.38 5.14 32.87
CA ARG A 244 23.06 5.70 33.18
C ARG A 244 22.70 6.74 32.13
N VAL A 245 21.51 6.61 31.55
CA VAL A 245 20.95 7.60 30.64
C VAL A 245 20.45 8.77 31.50
N ALA A 246 21.10 9.93 31.41
CA ALA A 246 20.65 11.13 32.12
C ALA A 246 19.30 11.59 31.55
N ARG A 247 18.37 11.97 32.43
CA ARG A 247 17.06 12.51 32.05
C ARG A 247 17.10 14.03 32.18
N THR A 248 16.86 14.74 31.11
CA THR A 248 16.34 16.12 31.17
C THR A 248 15.00 16.13 30.42
N LEU A 249 14.02 16.86 30.95
CA LEU A 249 12.66 16.94 30.39
C LEU A 249 12.39 18.38 29.92
N PRO A 250 12.83 18.78 28.72
CA PRO A 250 12.42 20.06 28.14
C PRO A 250 10.91 20.09 27.82
N ASN A 251 10.35 21.28 27.59
CA ASN A 251 9.01 21.41 27.02
C ASN A 251 9.12 21.68 25.50
N VAL A 252 8.12 21.22 24.72
CA VAL A 252 7.98 21.63 23.31
C VAL A 252 7.55 23.09 23.31
N SER A 253 8.25 23.97 22.57
CA SER A 253 7.79 25.36 22.45
C SER A 253 6.45 25.43 21.71
N ALA A 254 5.61 26.41 22.05
CA ALA A 254 4.38 26.67 21.30
C ALA A 254 4.66 26.92 19.81
N ALA A 255 5.80 27.56 19.48
CA ALA A 255 6.21 27.81 18.11
C ALA A 255 6.46 26.53 17.28
N SER A 256 6.91 25.43 17.89
CA SER A 256 7.11 24.17 17.16
C SER A 256 5.80 23.57 16.65
N TRP A 257 4.66 23.86 17.29
CA TRP A 257 3.34 23.39 16.83
C TRP A 257 2.89 24.07 15.52
N ALA A 258 3.49 25.20 15.15
CA ALA A 258 3.19 25.86 13.89
C ALA A 258 3.54 24.97 12.68
N ILE A 259 4.54 24.09 12.78
CA ILE A 259 4.96 23.23 11.66
C ILE A 259 3.86 22.25 11.24
N PRO A 260 3.41 21.31 12.10
CA PRO A 260 2.39 20.37 11.66
C PRO A 260 1.05 21.04 11.39
N LEU A 261 0.74 22.19 12.02
CA LEU A 261 -0.44 22.98 11.68
C LEU A 261 -0.34 23.61 10.28
N ALA A 262 0.82 24.16 9.92
CA ALA A 262 1.06 24.69 8.59
C ALA A 262 0.99 23.59 7.53
N VAL A 263 1.61 22.44 7.79
CA VAL A 263 1.54 21.27 6.89
C VAL A 263 0.10 20.77 6.77
N LEU A 264 -0.63 20.65 7.87
CA LEU A 264 -2.05 20.30 7.84
C LEU A 264 -2.85 21.31 7.00
N GLY A 265 -2.58 22.61 7.12
CA GLY A 265 -3.20 23.64 6.29
C GLY A 265 -2.93 23.43 4.80
N VAL A 266 -1.67 23.17 4.42
CA VAL A 266 -1.31 22.86 3.03
C VAL A 266 -2.01 21.59 2.53
N LEU A 267 -2.05 20.55 3.35
CA LEU A 267 -2.72 19.28 3.00
C LEU A 267 -4.23 19.43 2.89
N ILE A 268 -4.87 20.25 3.74
CA ILE A 268 -6.30 20.55 3.64
C ILE A 268 -6.58 21.29 2.33
N VAL A 269 -5.75 22.27 1.95
CA VAL A 269 -5.88 22.96 0.66
C VAL A 269 -5.72 21.99 -0.51
N GLY A 270 -4.75 21.08 -0.44
CA GLY A 270 -4.60 19.98 -1.40
C GLY A 270 -5.84 19.09 -1.45
N ALA A 271 -6.32 18.63 -0.31
CA ALA A 271 -7.52 17.79 -0.20
C ALA A 271 -8.75 18.48 -0.81
N ILE A 272 -8.98 19.77 -0.56
CA ILE A 272 -10.10 20.51 -1.17
C ILE A 272 -10.06 20.43 -2.71
N ARG A 273 -8.87 20.36 -3.32
CA ARG A 273 -8.72 20.26 -4.77
C ARG A 273 -8.99 18.85 -5.33
N PHE A 274 -8.67 17.79 -4.60
CA PHE A 274 -8.76 16.41 -5.08
C PHE A 274 -10.02 15.66 -4.59
N GLN A 275 -10.52 16.01 -3.41
CA GLN A 275 -11.63 15.30 -2.75
C GLN A 275 -12.97 15.37 -3.50
N PRO A 276 -13.35 16.42 -4.25
CA PRO A 276 -14.62 16.42 -4.99
C PRO A 276 -14.70 15.27 -6.02
N ALA A 277 -13.64 15.07 -6.80
CA ALA A 277 -13.56 14.00 -7.79
C ALA A 277 -13.60 12.60 -7.13
N LEU A 278 -12.85 12.43 -6.04
CA LEU A 278 -12.85 11.18 -5.25
C LEU A 278 -14.20 10.91 -4.60
N SER A 279 -14.89 11.95 -4.12
CA SER A 279 -16.23 11.84 -3.54
C SER A 279 -17.26 11.44 -4.59
N LEU A 280 -17.14 11.95 -5.83
CA LEU A 280 -18.02 11.58 -6.93
C LEU A 280 -17.79 10.13 -7.35
N ALA A 281 -16.52 9.75 -7.54
CA ALA A 281 -16.12 8.36 -7.81
C ALA A 281 -16.67 7.39 -6.74
N HIS A 282 -16.51 7.74 -5.46
CA HIS A 282 -17.01 6.91 -4.36
C HIS A 282 -18.55 6.77 -4.36
N GLN A 283 -19.29 7.81 -4.72
CA GLN A 283 -20.75 7.73 -4.83
C GLN A 283 -21.19 6.81 -5.97
N VAL A 284 -20.49 6.85 -7.11
CA VAL A 284 -20.71 5.92 -8.22
C VAL A 284 -20.41 4.48 -7.77
N ASP A 285 -19.27 4.26 -7.13
CA ASP A 285 -18.88 2.93 -6.61
C ASP A 285 -19.90 2.40 -5.59
N ALA A 286 -20.39 3.25 -4.68
CA ALA A 286 -21.42 2.87 -3.72
C ALA A 286 -22.73 2.45 -4.43
N LYS A 287 -23.17 3.20 -5.45
CA LYS A 287 -24.37 2.84 -6.24
C LYS A 287 -24.20 1.54 -7.01
N LEU A 288 -23.01 1.27 -7.54
CA LEU A 288 -22.70 0.01 -8.21
C LEU A 288 -22.76 -1.16 -7.23
N LEU A 289 -22.13 -1.03 -6.06
CA LEU A 289 -22.14 -2.05 -5.01
C LEU A 289 -23.55 -2.30 -4.45
N ASP A 290 -24.39 -1.26 -4.39
CA ASP A 290 -25.80 -1.37 -3.99
C ASP A 290 -26.70 -1.97 -5.09
N GLY A 291 -26.17 -2.28 -6.28
CA GLY A 291 -26.91 -2.81 -7.43
C GLY A 291 -27.74 -1.77 -8.19
N SER A 292 -27.64 -0.49 -7.83
CA SER A 292 -28.31 0.63 -8.50
C SER A 292 -27.52 1.09 -9.73
N ILE A 293 -27.29 0.18 -10.68
CA ILE A 293 -26.38 0.37 -11.82
C ILE A 293 -26.85 1.50 -12.74
N ALA A 294 -28.15 1.58 -13.04
CA ALA A 294 -28.70 2.64 -13.89
C ALA A 294 -28.48 4.04 -13.28
N ASP A 295 -28.68 4.18 -11.97
CA ASP A 295 -28.40 5.44 -11.26
C ASP A 295 -26.92 5.79 -11.28
N ALA A 296 -26.03 4.79 -11.20
CA ALA A 296 -24.59 5.00 -11.27
C ALA A 296 -24.19 5.51 -12.67
N ILE A 297 -24.72 4.88 -13.72
CA ILE A 297 -24.52 5.30 -15.11
C ILE A 297 -25.05 6.71 -15.34
N ALA A 298 -26.27 7.00 -14.90
CA ALA A 298 -26.88 8.33 -15.02
C ALA A 298 -26.07 9.40 -14.26
N MET A 299 -25.52 9.06 -13.09
CA MET A 299 -24.64 9.95 -12.34
C MET A 299 -23.34 10.23 -13.08
N MET A 300 -22.75 9.23 -13.74
CA MET A 300 -21.57 9.42 -14.58
C MET A 300 -21.89 10.29 -15.79
N ASP A 301 -22.99 10.02 -16.50
CA ASP A 301 -23.39 10.75 -17.72
C ASP A 301 -23.71 12.24 -17.48
N GLN A 302 -24.12 12.59 -16.25
CA GLN A 302 -24.32 13.98 -15.82
C GLN A 302 -23.00 14.78 -15.66
N HIS A 303 -21.86 14.09 -15.59
CA HIS A 303 -20.55 14.68 -15.36
C HIS A 303 -19.63 14.44 -16.56
N ASN A 304 -18.56 15.22 -16.69
CA ASN A 304 -17.56 14.98 -17.71
C ASN A 304 -16.53 13.96 -17.21
N GLU A 305 -15.85 13.27 -18.13
CA GLU A 305 -14.76 12.34 -17.77
C GLU A 305 -13.70 12.98 -16.85
N GLY A 306 -13.38 14.26 -17.08
CA GLY A 306 -12.40 15.01 -16.29
C GLY A 306 -12.84 15.37 -14.86
N ASP A 307 -14.11 15.16 -14.51
CA ASP A 307 -14.61 15.34 -13.14
C ASP A 307 -14.25 14.16 -12.23
N PHE A 308 -13.82 13.04 -12.82
CA PHE A 308 -13.36 11.85 -12.12
C PHE A 308 -11.82 11.78 -12.06
N PRO A 309 -11.23 11.12 -11.05
CA PRO A 309 -9.79 10.88 -11.02
C PRO A 309 -9.37 10.03 -12.22
N ARG A 310 -8.26 10.39 -12.86
CA ARG A 310 -7.76 9.65 -14.05
C ARG A 310 -7.44 8.18 -13.76
N THR A 311 -6.98 7.93 -12.53
CA THR A 311 -6.58 6.62 -11.99
C THR A 311 -7.75 5.84 -11.38
N TRP A 312 -8.98 6.38 -11.41
CA TRP A 312 -10.16 5.68 -10.91
C TRP A 312 -10.70 4.74 -11.98
N ASP A 313 -10.87 3.49 -11.57
CA ASP A 313 -11.58 2.43 -12.30
C ASP A 313 -12.83 2.04 -11.49
N PRO A 314 -14.04 2.13 -12.07
CA PRO A 314 -15.29 1.83 -11.36
C PRO A 314 -15.39 0.35 -10.97
N GLN A 315 -16.20 0.05 -9.96
CA GLN A 315 -16.50 -1.34 -9.59
C GLN A 315 -17.28 -2.08 -10.71
N PRO A 316 -17.10 -3.40 -10.87
CA PRO A 316 -16.20 -4.27 -10.11
C PRO A 316 -14.73 -4.10 -10.50
N GLN A 317 -13.83 -4.11 -9.52
CA GLN A 317 -12.38 -4.09 -9.75
C GLN A 317 -11.76 -5.48 -9.67
N TYR A 318 -10.76 -5.74 -10.51
CA TYR A 318 -10.00 -7.01 -10.53
C TYR A 318 -9.36 -7.40 -9.18
N SER A 319 -9.04 -6.42 -8.34
CA SER A 319 -8.38 -6.60 -7.04
C SER A 319 -9.28 -7.27 -5.98
N MET A 320 -10.60 -7.26 -6.17
CA MET A 320 -11.53 -7.87 -5.23
C MET A 320 -11.60 -9.40 -5.48
N ARG A 321 -11.10 -10.17 -4.51
CA ARG A 321 -11.03 -11.64 -4.56
C ARG A 321 -12.38 -12.33 -4.28
N THR A 322 -13.37 -11.59 -3.80
CA THR A 322 -14.70 -12.07 -3.42
C THR A 322 -15.74 -11.55 -4.41
N GLU A 323 -16.78 -12.36 -4.69
CA GLU A 323 -17.94 -12.07 -5.57
C GLU A 323 -17.98 -10.63 -6.10
N SER A 324 -17.55 -10.44 -7.35
CA SER A 324 -17.62 -9.15 -8.03
C SER A 324 -19.09 -8.79 -8.25
N LYS A 325 -19.63 -8.01 -7.31
CA LYS A 325 -20.93 -7.35 -7.46
C LYS A 325 -20.68 -5.88 -7.86
N PRO A 326 -21.38 -5.36 -8.86
CA PRO A 326 -22.34 -6.05 -9.74
C PRO A 326 -21.64 -6.95 -10.76
N SER A 327 -22.38 -7.88 -11.37
CA SER A 327 -21.84 -8.71 -12.45
C SER A 327 -21.60 -7.88 -13.71
N ILE A 328 -20.61 -8.25 -14.55
CA ILE A 328 -20.38 -7.51 -15.79
C ILE A 328 -21.58 -7.65 -16.73
N GLY A 329 -22.26 -8.80 -16.74
CA GLY A 329 -23.50 -8.99 -17.48
C GLY A 329 -24.59 -7.98 -17.13
N GLU A 330 -24.78 -7.69 -15.83
CA GLU A 330 -25.73 -6.66 -15.37
C GLU A 330 -25.32 -5.25 -15.81
N ILE A 331 -24.02 -4.92 -15.73
CA ILE A 331 -23.50 -3.63 -16.19
C ILE A 331 -23.69 -3.49 -17.70
N SER A 332 -23.34 -4.49 -18.49
CA SER A 332 -23.48 -4.47 -19.94
C SER A 332 -24.94 -4.34 -20.37
N LYS A 333 -25.88 -5.01 -19.68
CA LYS A 333 -27.32 -4.85 -19.90
C LYS A 333 -27.78 -3.41 -19.60
N ALA A 334 -27.32 -2.84 -18.48
CA ALA A 334 -27.66 -1.46 -18.12
C ALA A 334 -27.09 -0.44 -19.12
N LEU A 335 -25.81 -0.58 -19.51
CA LEU A 335 -25.18 0.30 -20.51
C LEU A 335 -25.90 0.28 -21.86
N ARG A 336 -26.39 -0.90 -22.30
CA ARG A 336 -27.17 -1.03 -23.53
C ARG A 336 -28.53 -0.33 -23.46
N ASN A 337 -29.17 -0.37 -22.29
CA ASN A 337 -30.48 0.24 -22.06
C ASN A 337 -30.39 1.77 -21.96
N GLU A 338 -29.42 2.28 -21.21
CA GLU A 338 -29.27 3.72 -20.95
C GLU A 338 -28.56 4.45 -22.11
N GLN A 339 -27.75 3.76 -22.90
CA GLN A 339 -26.94 4.33 -24.00
C GLN A 339 -26.15 5.59 -23.59
N PRO A 340 -25.31 5.52 -22.52
CA PRO A 340 -24.60 6.68 -22.01
C PRO A 340 -23.49 7.14 -22.97
N ALA A 341 -22.85 8.27 -22.65
CA ALA A 341 -21.68 8.74 -23.37
C ALA A 341 -20.58 7.66 -23.49
N SER A 342 -19.84 7.67 -24.60
CA SER A 342 -18.84 6.63 -24.92
C SER A 342 -17.78 6.47 -23.83
N TRP A 343 -17.35 7.57 -23.21
CA TRP A 343 -16.34 7.53 -22.15
C TRP A 343 -16.82 6.74 -20.92
N VAL A 344 -18.13 6.72 -20.63
CA VAL A 344 -18.72 5.92 -19.53
C VAL A 344 -18.63 4.43 -19.87
N VAL A 345 -18.98 4.08 -21.11
CA VAL A 345 -18.86 2.70 -21.62
C VAL A 345 -17.41 2.24 -21.55
N ASP A 346 -16.48 3.04 -22.09
CA ASP A 346 -15.05 2.73 -22.09
C ASP A 346 -14.53 2.54 -20.67
N ARG A 347 -14.86 3.46 -19.76
CA ARG A 347 -14.41 3.44 -18.37
C ARG A 347 -14.95 2.23 -17.58
N MET A 348 -16.21 1.86 -17.79
CA MET A 348 -16.81 0.68 -17.15
C MET A 348 -16.26 -0.64 -17.71
N MET A 349 -15.85 -0.64 -18.98
CA MET A 349 -15.47 -1.87 -19.70
C MET A 349 -13.96 -2.15 -19.72
N VAL A 350 -13.10 -1.26 -19.19
CA VAL A 350 -11.63 -1.39 -19.23
C VAL A 350 -11.14 -2.79 -18.86
N GLN A 351 -11.75 -3.44 -17.87
CA GLN A 351 -11.37 -4.78 -17.36
C GLN A 351 -12.46 -5.86 -17.58
N ALA A 352 -13.42 -5.62 -18.47
CA ALA A 352 -14.59 -6.48 -18.63
C ALA A 352 -14.22 -7.93 -19.00
N ASP A 353 -13.26 -8.12 -19.91
CA ASP A 353 -12.81 -9.44 -20.35
C ASP A 353 -12.25 -10.28 -19.19
N GLU A 354 -11.39 -9.70 -18.35
CA GLU A 354 -10.82 -10.39 -17.20
C GLU A 354 -11.86 -10.70 -16.12
N ILE A 355 -12.77 -9.77 -15.85
CA ILE A 355 -13.78 -9.94 -14.80
C ILE A 355 -14.82 -10.98 -15.22
N ILE A 356 -15.26 -10.97 -16.48
CA ILE A 356 -16.16 -11.99 -17.04
C ILE A 356 -15.55 -13.40 -16.90
N LEU A 357 -14.29 -13.58 -17.28
CA LEU A 357 -13.62 -14.88 -17.14
C LEU A 357 -13.55 -15.34 -15.68
N ARG A 358 -13.27 -14.43 -14.74
CA ARG A 358 -13.24 -14.76 -13.31
C ARG A 358 -14.62 -15.09 -12.74
N GLN A 359 -15.67 -14.39 -13.18
CA GLN A 359 -17.06 -14.70 -12.82
C GLN A 359 -17.45 -16.10 -13.29
N ALA A 360 -16.90 -16.55 -14.42
CA ALA A 360 -17.02 -17.91 -14.91
C ALA A 360 -16.07 -18.92 -14.23
N GLY A 361 -15.27 -18.51 -13.25
CA GLY A 361 -14.32 -19.38 -12.54
C GLY A 361 -13.00 -19.63 -13.26
N TYR A 362 -12.69 -18.88 -14.32
CA TYR A 362 -11.46 -19.01 -15.09
C TYR A 362 -10.40 -17.97 -14.68
N TRP A 363 -9.18 -18.44 -14.38
CA TRP A 363 -8.11 -17.62 -13.78
C TRP A 363 -6.89 -17.38 -14.69
N GLY A 364 -6.87 -17.95 -15.91
CA GLY A 364 -5.76 -17.79 -16.85
C GLY A 364 -5.69 -16.42 -17.55
N GLY A 365 -6.75 -15.62 -17.40
CA GLY A 365 -6.97 -14.30 -18.04
C GLY A 365 -7.06 -14.32 -19.56
N ALA A 366 -7.49 -13.19 -20.13
CA ALA A 366 -7.96 -13.10 -21.50
C ALA A 366 -6.90 -13.43 -22.56
N GLU A 367 -5.71 -12.81 -22.47
CA GLU A 367 -4.64 -13.01 -23.46
C GLU A 367 -4.06 -14.44 -23.42
N GLY A 368 -3.97 -15.04 -22.22
CA GLY A 368 -3.56 -16.42 -22.03
C GLY A 368 -4.52 -17.40 -22.73
N THR A 369 -5.82 -17.21 -22.54
CA THR A 369 -6.86 -18.00 -23.20
C THR A 369 -6.81 -17.86 -24.72
N LEU A 370 -6.71 -16.62 -25.22
CA LEU A 370 -6.67 -16.34 -26.66
C LEU A 370 -5.44 -16.95 -27.33
N SER A 371 -4.26 -16.80 -26.71
CA SER A 371 -2.99 -17.25 -27.29
C SER A 371 -2.86 -18.77 -27.34
N ARG A 372 -3.40 -19.49 -26.35
CA ARG A 372 -3.30 -20.94 -26.30
C ARG A 372 -4.51 -21.66 -26.91
N ARG A 373 -5.60 -20.93 -27.19
CA ARG A 373 -6.93 -21.50 -27.47
C ARG A 373 -7.25 -22.64 -26.50
N GLU A 374 -6.88 -22.47 -25.22
CA GLU A 374 -7.15 -23.47 -24.19
C GLU A 374 -8.67 -23.57 -24.06
N PRO A 375 -9.28 -24.70 -24.46
CA PRO A 375 -10.72 -24.81 -24.37
C PRO A 375 -11.11 -24.82 -22.90
N MET A 376 -12.25 -24.24 -22.57
CA MET A 376 -12.69 -24.05 -21.18
C MET A 376 -13.30 -25.34 -20.63
N PHE A 377 -12.60 -26.45 -20.81
CA PHE A 377 -13.10 -27.80 -20.57
C PHE A 377 -13.53 -28.05 -19.13
N TYR A 378 -13.07 -27.27 -18.16
CA TYR A 378 -13.42 -27.48 -16.75
C TYR A 378 -14.74 -26.84 -16.33
N LEU A 379 -15.35 -26.01 -17.18
CA LEU A 379 -16.60 -25.33 -16.87
C LEU A 379 -17.81 -26.20 -17.18
N ASP A 380 -18.87 -26.09 -16.39
CA ASP A 380 -20.16 -26.72 -16.66
C ASP A 380 -20.90 -26.01 -17.82
N VAL A 381 -21.88 -26.69 -18.41
CA VAL A 381 -22.61 -26.20 -19.58
C VAL A 381 -23.32 -24.88 -19.30
N ASP A 382 -23.91 -24.71 -18.12
CA ASP A 382 -24.65 -23.51 -17.77
C ASP A 382 -23.72 -22.31 -17.53
N THR A 383 -22.54 -22.55 -16.96
CA THR A 383 -21.49 -21.53 -16.83
C THR A 383 -20.95 -21.10 -18.19
N ILE A 384 -20.73 -22.02 -19.14
CA ILE A 384 -20.32 -21.66 -20.51
C ILE A 384 -21.41 -20.85 -21.22
N ARG A 385 -22.69 -21.24 -21.08
CA ARG A 385 -23.81 -20.49 -21.67
C ARG A 385 -23.89 -19.07 -21.12
N ARG A 386 -23.80 -18.89 -19.80
CA ARG A 386 -23.77 -17.56 -19.16
C ARG A 386 -22.58 -16.74 -19.64
N LEU A 387 -21.40 -17.36 -19.73
CA LEU A 387 -20.19 -16.72 -20.25
C LEU A 387 -20.37 -16.22 -21.69
N ILE A 388 -20.97 -17.04 -22.57
CA ILE A 388 -21.27 -16.65 -23.96
C ILE A 388 -22.24 -15.46 -23.97
N GLU A 389 -23.31 -15.51 -23.16
CA GLU A 389 -24.29 -14.43 -23.06
C GLU A 389 -23.64 -13.11 -22.60
N ASP A 390 -22.80 -13.16 -21.56
CA ASP A 390 -22.11 -11.98 -21.03
C ASP A 390 -21.10 -11.41 -22.03
N LEU A 391 -20.34 -12.26 -22.72
CA LEU A 391 -19.41 -11.87 -23.78
C LEU A 391 -20.14 -11.24 -24.96
N GLU A 392 -21.26 -11.81 -25.40
CA GLU A 392 -22.08 -11.28 -26.49
C GLU A 392 -22.69 -9.91 -26.13
N ASN A 393 -23.26 -9.81 -24.92
CA ASN A 393 -23.84 -8.56 -24.42
C ASN A 393 -22.79 -7.45 -24.38
N THR A 394 -21.58 -7.77 -23.91
CA THR A 394 -20.46 -6.83 -23.75
C THR A 394 -19.83 -6.47 -25.11
N ALA A 395 -19.59 -7.45 -25.99
CA ALA A 395 -19.00 -7.21 -27.32
C ALA A 395 -19.91 -6.39 -28.24
N GLY A 396 -21.21 -6.32 -27.98
CA GLY A 396 -22.15 -5.48 -28.71
C GLY A 396 -22.24 -4.02 -28.22
N LEU A 397 -21.47 -3.63 -27.20
CA LEU A 397 -21.39 -2.24 -26.74
C LEU A 397 -20.46 -1.41 -27.64
N PRO A 398 -20.68 -0.08 -27.75
CA PRO A 398 -19.84 0.81 -28.56
C PRO A 398 -18.52 1.15 -27.85
N ILE A 399 -17.67 0.15 -27.62
CA ILE A 399 -16.35 0.30 -26.97
C ILE A 399 -15.36 0.96 -27.95
N ALA A 400 -14.70 2.04 -27.53
CA ALA A 400 -13.73 2.76 -28.35
C ALA A 400 -12.38 2.03 -28.44
N ASP A 401 -11.98 1.28 -27.40
CA ASP A 401 -10.78 0.44 -27.43
C ASP A 401 -10.99 -0.78 -28.34
N GLN A 402 -10.45 -0.69 -29.56
CA GLN A 402 -10.52 -1.76 -30.55
C GLN A 402 -9.83 -3.05 -30.09
N ALA A 403 -8.74 -2.95 -29.31
CA ALA A 403 -8.02 -4.12 -28.85
C ALA A 403 -8.87 -4.91 -27.84
N LEU A 404 -9.58 -4.22 -26.94
CA LEU A 404 -10.53 -4.87 -26.03
C LEU A 404 -11.70 -5.51 -26.80
N ALA A 405 -12.28 -4.80 -27.76
CA ALA A 405 -13.37 -5.33 -28.57
C ALA A 405 -12.98 -6.61 -29.36
N GLU A 406 -11.76 -6.64 -29.91
CA GLU A 406 -11.21 -7.83 -30.56
C GLU A 406 -10.98 -8.99 -29.58
N ARG A 407 -10.45 -8.71 -28.38
CA ARG A 407 -10.27 -9.73 -27.33
C ARG A 407 -11.61 -10.35 -26.92
N LEU A 408 -12.63 -9.53 -26.69
CA LEU A 408 -13.97 -10.01 -26.31
C LEU A 408 -14.57 -10.94 -27.38
N LYS A 409 -14.45 -10.58 -28.67
CA LYS A 409 -14.90 -11.44 -29.78
C LYS A 409 -14.13 -12.76 -29.85
N GLY A 410 -12.81 -12.71 -29.65
CA GLY A 410 -11.99 -13.91 -29.61
C GLY A 410 -12.38 -14.84 -28.47
N LEU A 411 -12.64 -14.29 -27.28
CA LEU A 411 -13.12 -15.05 -26.12
C LEU A 411 -14.51 -15.65 -26.37
N GLN A 412 -15.41 -14.90 -27.01
CA GLN A 412 -16.74 -15.39 -27.38
C GLN A 412 -16.64 -16.61 -28.30
N ALA A 413 -15.78 -16.56 -29.32
CA ALA A 413 -15.56 -17.67 -30.23
C ALA A 413 -15.01 -18.92 -29.48
N ILE A 414 -14.05 -18.74 -28.58
CA ILE A 414 -13.49 -19.85 -27.78
C ILE A 414 -14.55 -20.46 -26.85
N ALA A 415 -15.40 -19.62 -26.23
CA ALA A 415 -16.49 -20.08 -25.38
C ALA A 415 -17.52 -20.88 -26.19
N GLN A 416 -17.87 -20.42 -27.39
CA GLN A 416 -18.76 -21.14 -28.32
C GLN A 416 -18.16 -22.48 -28.78
N GLU A 417 -16.88 -22.51 -29.14
CA GLU A 417 -16.16 -23.76 -29.48
C GLU A 417 -16.13 -24.75 -28.30
N SER A 418 -16.08 -24.24 -27.06
CA SER A 418 -16.04 -25.05 -25.83
C SER A 418 -17.40 -25.61 -25.40
N LEU A 419 -18.51 -25.11 -25.95
CA LEU A 419 -19.87 -25.48 -25.51
C LEU A 419 -20.23 -26.92 -25.90
N GLN A 420 -19.98 -27.34 -27.14
CA GLN A 420 -20.34 -28.68 -27.60
C GLN A 420 -19.60 -29.78 -26.82
N PRO A 421 -18.27 -29.70 -26.63
CA PRO A 421 -17.55 -30.67 -25.79
C PRO A 421 -18.07 -30.75 -24.35
N ALA A 422 -18.51 -29.63 -23.78
CA ALA A 422 -19.07 -29.61 -22.43
C ALA A 422 -20.42 -30.32 -22.36
N ILE A 423 -21.29 -30.14 -23.38
CA ILE A 423 -22.57 -30.85 -23.51
C ILE A 423 -22.35 -32.36 -23.65
N ASP A 424 -21.41 -32.76 -24.50
CA ASP A 424 -21.11 -34.17 -24.74
C ASP A 424 -20.63 -34.85 -23.45
N ARG A 425 -19.75 -34.18 -22.69
CA ARG A 425 -19.25 -34.68 -21.40
C ARG A 425 -20.36 -34.78 -20.34
N ASP A 426 -21.24 -33.79 -20.27
CA ASP A 426 -22.36 -33.79 -19.30
C ASP A 426 -23.31 -34.95 -19.58
N ALA A 427 -23.64 -35.18 -20.86
CA ALA A 427 -24.43 -36.33 -21.30
C ALA A 427 -23.74 -37.68 -21.00
N ASP A 428 -22.43 -37.77 -21.17
CA ASP A 428 -21.66 -38.98 -20.82
C ASP A 428 -21.61 -39.22 -19.31
N MET A 429 -21.51 -38.16 -18.50
CA MET A 429 -21.61 -38.26 -17.04
C MET A 429 -22.99 -38.72 -16.59
N GLU A 430 -24.07 -38.19 -17.17
CA GLU A 430 -25.43 -38.63 -16.87
C GLU A 430 -25.65 -40.11 -17.22
N ARG A 431 -25.13 -40.58 -18.38
CA ARG A 431 -25.17 -41.99 -18.77
C ARG A 431 -24.43 -42.87 -17.76
N ALA A 432 -23.21 -42.50 -17.40
CA ALA A 432 -22.40 -43.24 -16.43
C ALA A 432 -23.06 -43.30 -15.04
N MET A 433 -23.68 -42.20 -14.60
CA MET A 433 -24.45 -42.16 -13.35
C MET A 433 -25.71 -43.04 -13.41
N GLY A 434 -26.37 -43.09 -14.56
CA GLY A 434 -27.51 -43.98 -14.79
C GLY A 434 -27.12 -45.46 -14.73
N GLU A 435 -25.99 -45.84 -15.32
CA GLU A 435 -25.47 -47.21 -15.28
C GLU A 435 -25.10 -47.64 -13.85
N MET A 436 -24.42 -46.77 -13.08
CA MET A 436 -24.07 -47.03 -11.68
C MET A 436 -25.27 -47.12 -10.72
N ALA A 437 -26.42 -46.55 -11.08
CA ALA A 437 -27.63 -46.60 -10.25
C ALA A 437 -28.46 -47.89 -10.48
N VAL A 438 -28.18 -48.62 -11.57
CA VAL A 438 -28.86 -49.87 -11.92
C VAL A 438 -28.11 -51.08 -11.34
N GLU A 439 -26.81 -50.96 -11.09
CA GLU A 439 -26.00 -51.92 -10.32
C GLU A 439 -26.26 -51.81 -8.81
#